data_AF-A0A1G7N0U2-F1
#
_entry.id   AF-A0A1G7N0U2-F1
#
_cell.length_a   1.000
_cell.length_b   1.000
_cell.length_c   1.000
_cell.angle_alpha   90.00
_cell.angle_beta   90.00
_cell.angle_gamma   90.00
#
_symmetry.space_group_name_H-M   'P 1'
#
loop_
_entity.id
_entity.type
_entity.pdbx_description
1 polymer ?
#
loop_
_entity_poly.entity_id
_entity_poly.type
_entity_poly.pdbx_seq_one_letter_code
_entity_poly.pdbx_strand_id
1 'polypeptide(L)'
;MLASWLLMKMMDPMLDEAAMKMLTEDYPDNPFLMVTVAEKLSPRAIMEAAMRSELGKELTRPLGSPVVLSPWDSILLNPRQLFQLPYPDYTAVDTRTVIGPRAPKPLQLDIPILITGMSYGGSLSLQMKMALARGAALAGTATNTGESAVTNEERDNAKYLIGQYHRGGQLSGPEQLSRLDAIEIQLGQGAWGGAVDEPMPGDMIGEHLRQTWKLATGQGATVYARMPGKNNTQDYIKMINSMKEQYDVPVGVKIAGTDFLEYELAVIAQTEADYIVIDGSEGGTAASNPTLQDNVGLPTLHSLVRAVNWLEENNLRDKFSLIITGGLTTPGHFLKALALGADAVYIGSIALMAAMHTQVAKALPQSPPVQLALYTGKLNDKLDIDQAAGHLANFLRSCVAEMQLAVQAVGKRSTSELSREDLVTVDKDLAEFARIRYAGSPRRPEQQAAACQSPARQNQEQPLPLQ
;
A
#
# COMPACT_ATOMS: atom_id res chain seq x y z
N MET A 1 -20.50 -34.25 9.10
CA MET A 1 -19.99 -35.38 9.92
C MET A 1 -19.82 -36.65 9.09
N LEU A 2 -20.85 -37.18 8.42
CA LEU A 2 -20.71 -38.42 7.63
C LEU A 2 -19.67 -38.34 6.48
N ALA A 3 -19.64 -37.23 5.74
CA ALA A 3 -18.68 -37.02 4.65
C ALA A 3 -17.23 -36.91 5.14
N SER A 4 -16.99 -36.24 6.27
CA SER A 4 -15.67 -36.15 6.91
C SER A 4 -15.20 -37.50 7.45
N TRP A 5 -16.13 -38.30 8.01
CA TRP A 5 -15.84 -39.65 8.48
C TRP A 5 -15.53 -40.61 7.32
N LEU A 6 -16.28 -40.53 6.22
CA LEU A 6 -15.99 -41.30 5.01
C LEU A 6 -14.64 -40.91 4.40
N LEU A 7 -14.32 -39.62 4.36
CA LEU A 7 -13.05 -39.12 3.83
C LEU A 7 -11.87 -39.60 4.68
N MET A 8 -11.97 -39.52 6.01
CA MET A 8 -10.97 -40.08 6.93
C MET A 8 -10.82 -41.60 6.72
N LYS A 9 -11.93 -42.34 6.65
CA LYS A 9 -11.90 -43.79 6.45
C LYS A 9 -11.31 -44.23 5.10
N MET A 10 -11.39 -43.37 4.08
CA MET A 10 -10.72 -43.58 2.80
C MET A 10 -9.22 -43.25 2.86
N MET A 11 -8.81 -42.32 3.72
CA MET A 11 -7.41 -41.95 3.93
C MET A 11 -6.67 -42.89 4.90
N ASP A 12 -7.39 -43.52 5.85
CA ASP A 12 -6.85 -44.41 6.88
C ASP A 12 -5.88 -45.47 6.35
N PRO A 13 -6.20 -46.30 5.33
CA PRO A 13 -5.25 -47.33 4.87
C PRO A 13 -3.98 -46.75 4.24
N MET A 14 -4.06 -45.58 3.62
CA MET A 14 -2.92 -44.90 3.02
C MET A 14 -2.04 -44.24 4.10
N LEU A 15 -2.66 -43.70 5.15
CA LEU A 15 -1.97 -43.17 6.34
C LEU A 15 -1.31 -44.29 7.14
N ASP A 16 -1.98 -45.42 7.33
CA ASP A 16 -1.46 -46.60 8.03
C ASP A 16 -0.25 -47.20 7.28
N GLU A 17 -0.32 -47.29 5.94
CA GLU A 17 0.81 -47.74 5.13
C GLU A 17 1.99 -46.77 5.21
N ALA A 18 1.74 -45.46 5.12
CA ALA A 18 2.77 -44.45 5.26
C ALA A 18 3.40 -44.46 6.66
N ALA A 19 2.60 -44.63 7.71
CA ALA A 19 3.06 -44.71 9.10
C ALA A 19 3.89 -45.98 9.35
N MET A 20 3.45 -47.13 8.84
CA MET A 20 4.23 -48.37 8.92
C MET A 20 5.56 -48.23 8.18
N LYS A 21 5.55 -47.72 6.93
CA LYS A 21 6.78 -47.47 6.18
C LYS A 21 7.72 -46.50 6.91
N MET A 22 7.19 -45.47 7.56
CA MET A 22 8.00 -44.57 8.38
C MET A 22 8.73 -45.26 9.54
N LEU A 23 8.15 -46.31 10.11
CA LEU A 23 8.73 -47.03 11.25
C LEU A 23 9.61 -48.21 10.84
N THR A 24 9.43 -48.78 9.65
CA THR A 24 10.08 -50.04 9.25
C THR A 24 11.08 -49.92 8.11
N GLU A 25 10.98 -48.92 7.24
CA GLU A 25 11.87 -48.77 6.08
C GLU A 25 13.18 -48.03 6.43
N ASP A 26 14.24 -48.40 5.72
CA ASP A 26 15.53 -47.70 5.81
C ASP A 26 15.44 -46.28 5.26
N TYR A 27 16.27 -45.38 5.80
CA TYR A 27 16.15 -43.93 5.59
C TYR A 27 15.98 -43.44 4.12
N PRO A 28 16.65 -44.02 3.10
CA PRO A 28 16.47 -43.61 1.70
C PRO A 28 15.06 -43.86 1.13
N ASP A 29 14.41 -44.94 1.56
CA ASP A 29 13.07 -45.35 1.10
C ASP A 29 11.97 -44.99 2.12
N ASN A 30 12.37 -44.43 3.27
CA ASN A 30 11.50 -44.06 4.36
C ASN A 30 10.77 -42.73 4.07
N PRO A 31 9.43 -42.68 4.14
CA PRO A 31 8.66 -41.45 3.92
C PRO A 31 9.03 -40.28 4.85
N PHE A 32 9.68 -40.54 5.99
CA PHE A 32 10.23 -39.52 6.90
C PHE A 32 11.27 -38.62 6.21
N LEU A 33 11.89 -39.08 5.12
CA LEU A 33 12.75 -38.25 4.28
C LEU A 33 12.03 -36.97 3.81
N MET A 34 10.71 -37.02 3.58
CA MET A 34 9.94 -35.82 3.21
C MET A 34 9.89 -34.78 4.32
N VAL A 35 9.97 -35.19 5.59
CA VAL A 35 10.04 -34.27 6.73
C VAL A 35 11.39 -33.53 6.73
N THR A 36 12.50 -34.25 6.57
CA THR A 36 13.82 -33.60 6.50
C THR A 36 13.98 -32.72 5.26
N VAL A 37 13.36 -33.10 4.14
CA VAL A 37 13.25 -32.24 2.95
C VAL A 37 12.45 -30.98 3.28
N ALA A 38 11.33 -31.08 4.01
CA ALA A 38 10.52 -29.93 4.42
C ALA A 38 11.22 -29.02 5.44
N GLU A 39 12.09 -29.56 6.30
CA GLU A 39 12.95 -28.76 7.19
C GLU A 39 14.01 -27.98 6.41
N LYS A 40 14.52 -28.55 5.32
CA LYS A 40 15.55 -27.91 4.47
C LYS A 40 14.95 -26.97 3.42
N LEU A 41 13.80 -27.30 2.85
CA LEU A 41 13.16 -26.60 1.75
C LEU A 41 11.74 -26.21 2.13
N SER A 42 11.44 -24.91 2.10
CA SER A 42 10.07 -24.45 2.33
C SER A 42 9.11 -25.02 1.27
N PRO A 43 7.83 -25.28 1.62
CA PRO A 43 6.82 -25.72 0.65
C PRO A 43 6.71 -24.79 -0.57
N ARG A 44 6.89 -23.48 -0.34
CA ARG A 44 6.96 -22.47 -1.41
C ARG A 44 8.15 -22.73 -2.35
N ALA A 45 9.34 -22.97 -1.82
CA ALA A 45 10.52 -23.24 -2.63
C ALA A 45 10.36 -24.52 -3.47
N ILE A 46 9.78 -25.58 -2.90
CA ILE A 46 9.50 -26.82 -3.62
C ILE A 46 8.51 -26.57 -4.77
N MET A 47 7.41 -25.87 -4.50
CA MET A 47 6.38 -25.61 -5.50
C MET A 47 6.86 -24.66 -6.61
N GLU A 48 7.58 -23.59 -6.25
CA GLU A 48 8.20 -22.69 -7.22
C GLU A 48 9.27 -23.42 -8.06
N ALA A 49 10.04 -24.34 -7.48
CA ALA A 49 10.99 -25.16 -8.23
C ALA A 49 10.27 -26.07 -9.23
N ALA A 50 9.15 -26.70 -8.85
CA ALA A 50 8.34 -27.51 -9.77
C ALA A 50 7.79 -26.67 -10.93
N MET A 51 7.23 -25.48 -10.64
CA MET A 51 6.74 -24.55 -11.67
C MET A 51 7.85 -24.10 -12.62
N ARG A 52 9.05 -23.83 -12.10
CA ARG A 52 10.22 -23.47 -12.92
C ARG A 52 10.65 -24.62 -13.83
N SER A 53 10.68 -25.84 -13.30
CA SER A 53 11.04 -27.04 -14.06
C SER A 53 10.07 -27.32 -15.20
N GLU A 54 8.78 -27.09 -14.99
CA GLU A 54 7.75 -27.29 -16.03
C GLU A 54 7.81 -26.21 -17.12
N LEU A 55 7.97 -24.94 -16.73
CA LEU A 55 7.81 -23.82 -17.67
C LEU A 55 9.11 -23.36 -18.34
N GLY A 56 10.27 -23.58 -17.70
CA GLY A 56 11.58 -23.15 -18.23
C GLY A 56 11.75 -21.63 -18.37
N LYS A 57 10.93 -20.83 -17.69
CA LYS A 57 10.93 -19.35 -17.75
C LYS A 57 10.79 -18.73 -16.36
N GLU A 58 10.90 -17.41 -16.29
CA GLU A 58 10.67 -16.65 -15.06
C GLU A 58 9.26 -16.86 -14.50
N LEU A 59 9.18 -17.00 -13.16
CA LEU A 59 7.89 -17.09 -12.48
C LEU A 59 7.28 -15.70 -12.33
N THR A 60 5.96 -15.65 -12.38
CA THR A 60 5.16 -14.47 -12.09
C THR A 60 4.24 -14.80 -10.92
N ARG A 61 4.28 -13.98 -9.86
CA ARG A 61 3.50 -14.17 -8.63
C ARG A 61 2.59 -12.96 -8.37
N PRO A 62 1.30 -13.17 -8.08
CA PRO A 62 0.39 -12.07 -7.71
C PRO A 62 0.53 -11.69 -6.23
N LEU A 63 -0.05 -10.56 -5.87
CA LEU A 63 -0.19 -9.98 -4.51
C LEU A 63 1.08 -9.49 -3.82
N GLY A 64 2.26 -9.67 -4.42
CA GLY A 64 3.52 -9.17 -3.86
C GLY A 64 4.18 -10.11 -2.85
N SER A 65 5.12 -9.56 -2.08
CA SER A 65 5.92 -10.33 -1.11
C SER A 65 5.08 -10.81 0.07
N PRO A 66 5.16 -12.09 0.46
CA PRO A 66 4.66 -12.54 1.76
C PRO A 66 5.63 -12.22 2.91
N VAL A 67 6.83 -11.72 2.61
CA VAL A 67 7.84 -11.37 3.60
C VAL A 67 7.53 -9.96 4.13
N VAL A 68 7.17 -9.88 5.41
CA VAL A 68 6.92 -8.61 6.10
C VAL A 68 8.12 -8.29 6.99
N LEU A 69 8.83 -7.22 6.67
CA LEU A 69 10.04 -6.80 7.40
C LEU A 69 9.81 -5.56 8.26
N SER A 70 8.72 -4.82 8.01
CA SER A 70 8.31 -3.67 8.83
C SER A 70 7.73 -4.14 10.17
N PRO A 71 8.39 -3.88 11.31
CA PRO A 71 7.97 -4.38 12.62
C PRO A 71 6.86 -3.50 13.23
N TRP A 72 5.74 -3.34 12.52
CA TRP A 72 4.63 -2.49 12.97
C TRP A 72 4.10 -2.90 14.34
N ASP A 73 4.10 -4.20 14.65
CA ASP A 73 3.64 -4.76 15.93
C ASP A 73 4.56 -4.43 17.11
N SER A 74 5.83 -4.09 16.84
CA SER A 74 6.79 -3.65 17.86
C SER A 74 6.62 -2.18 18.24
N ILE A 75 5.76 -1.42 17.56
CA ILE A 75 5.41 -0.04 17.90
C ILE A 75 4.01 0.00 18.50
N LEU A 76 3.85 0.71 19.62
CA LEU A 76 2.59 0.85 20.36
C LEU A 76 2.17 2.32 20.39
N LEU A 77 0.85 2.55 20.34
CA LEU A 77 0.25 3.84 20.65
C LEU A 77 0.19 4.03 22.17
N ASN A 78 0.51 5.23 22.66
CA ASN A 78 0.66 5.49 24.08
C ASN A 78 -0.58 6.20 24.66
N PRO A 79 -1.41 5.51 25.46
CA PRO A 79 -2.64 6.08 26.00
C PRO A 79 -2.38 7.18 27.03
N ARG A 80 -3.34 8.09 27.18
CA ARG A 80 -3.29 9.20 28.15
C ARG A 80 -4.53 9.17 29.03
N GLN A 81 -4.39 9.45 30.33
CA GLN A 81 -5.48 9.22 31.30
C GLN A 81 -5.65 10.38 32.29
N LEU A 82 -4.60 10.71 33.05
CA LEU A 82 -4.72 11.65 34.19
C LEU A 82 -3.94 12.94 33.97
N PHE A 83 -2.70 12.86 33.47
CA PHE A 83 -1.89 14.06 33.19
C PHE A 83 -2.34 14.80 31.94
N GLN A 84 -3.05 14.09 31.05
CA GLN A 84 -3.77 14.63 29.91
C GLN A 84 -4.99 13.74 29.72
N LEU A 85 -6.16 14.33 29.85
CA LEU A 85 -7.42 13.60 29.74
C LEU A 85 -7.64 13.15 28.28
N PRO A 86 -8.22 11.96 28.06
CA PRO A 86 -8.76 11.58 26.75
C PRO A 86 -9.71 12.64 26.21
N TYR A 87 -9.78 12.75 24.88
CA TYR A 87 -10.76 13.63 24.25
C TYR A 87 -12.19 13.13 24.58
N PRO A 88 -13.15 13.98 24.95
CA PRO A 88 -14.44 13.51 25.49
C PRO A 88 -15.33 12.80 24.47
N ASP A 89 -15.19 13.08 23.17
CA ASP A 89 -16.06 12.53 22.13
C ASP A 89 -15.25 12.04 20.93
N TYR A 90 -15.14 10.72 20.76
CA TYR A 90 -14.42 10.13 19.64
C TYR A 90 -15.08 10.43 18.28
N THR A 91 -16.40 10.63 18.25
CA THR A 91 -17.12 10.88 16.98
C THR A 91 -16.78 12.25 16.39
N ALA A 92 -16.34 13.18 17.24
CA ALA A 92 -15.86 14.50 16.86
C ALA A 92 -14.35 14.55 16.53
N VAL A 93 -13.65 13.41 16.55
CA VAL A 93 -12.23 13.35 16.13
C VAL A 93 -12.14 13.60 14.63
N ASP A 94 -11.34 14.60 14.24
CA ASP A 94 -11.12 14.95 12.84
C ASP A 94 -10.18 13.93 12.16
N THR A 95 -10.59 13.46 10.99
CA THR A 95 -9.84 12.51 10.17
C THR A 95 -9.50 13.07 8.80
N ARG A 96 -9.86 14.33 8.52
CA ARG A 96 -9.61 14.94 7.23
C ARG A 96 -8.11 15.10 7.00
N THR A 97 -7.70 14.96 5.75
CA THR A 97 -6.33 15.23 5.32
C THR A 97 -6.34 16.00 4.00
N VAL A 98 -5.26 16.75 3.75
CA VAL A 98 -5.09 17.54 2.54
C VAL A 98 -3.79 17.13 1.88
N ILE A 99 -3.87 16.66 0.64
CA ILE A 99 -2.69 16.33 -0.16
C ILE A 99 -2.39 17.48 -1.10
N GLY A 100 -1.13 17.93 -1.07
CA GLY A 100 -0.64 19.02 -1.89
C GLY A 100 -1.29 20.36 -1.58
N PRO A 101 -1.22 20.87 -0.34
CA PRO A 101 -1.85 22.13 0.06
C PRO A 101 -1.33 23.37 -0.70
N ARG A 102 -0.18 23.25 -1.38
CA ARG A 102 0.41 24.31 -2.24
C ARG A 102 -0.18 24.33 -3.65
N ALA A 103 -0.97 23.33 -4.04
CA ALA A 103 -1.66 23.33 -5.32
C ALA A 103 -2.86 24.29 -5.32
N PRO A 104 -3.16 24.97 -6.44
CA PRO A 104 -4.36 25.81 -6.54
C PRO A 104 -5.66 25.06 -6.22
N LYS A 105 -5.74 23.77 -6.55
CA LYS A 105 -6.86 22.87 -6.24
C LYS A 105 -6.35 21.67 -5.44
N PRO A 106 -6.09 21.82 -4.13
CA PRO A 106 -5.55 20.73 -3.33
C PRO A 106 -6.56 19.60 -3.16
N LEU A 107 -6.06 18.39 -2.96
CA LEU A 107 -6.92 17.21 -2.77
C LEU A 107 -7.37 17.14 -1.31
N GLN A 108 -8.66 17.40 -1.07
CA GLN A 108 -9.27 17.44 0.27
C GLN A 108 -10.03 16.14 0.55
N LEU A 109 -9.52 15.33 1.48
CA LEU A 109 -10.02 13.99 1.77
C LEU A 109 -10.70 13.94 3.15
N ASP A 110 -11.79 13.17 3.25
CA ASP A 110 -12.52 13.00 4.50
C ASP A 110 -11.77 12.08 5.50
N ILE A 111 -10.88 11.22 4.98
CA ILE A 111 -10.11 10.23 5.74
C ILE A 111 -8.67 10.15 5.18
N PRO A 112 -7.65 9.76 5.98
CA PRO A 112 -6.26 9.73 5.54
C PRO A 112 -5.86 8.38 4.91
N ILE A 113 -6.84 7.64 4.38
CA ILE A 113 -6.67 6.33 3.75
C ILE A 113 -7.10 6.46 2.30
N LEU A 114 -6.18 6.23 1.36
CA LEU A 114 -6.43 6.29 -0.07
C LEU A 114 -6.27 4.90 -0.71
N ILE A 115 -6.91 4.67 -1.86
CA ILE A 115 -6.69 3.45 -2.65
C ILE A 115 -5.51 3.67 -3.61
N THR A 116 -4.49 2.83 -3.51
CA THR A 116 -3.26 2.92 -4.32
C THR A 116 -3.50 2.58 -5.79
N GLY A 117 -2.58 3.01 -6.65
CA GLY A 117 -2.65 2.78 -8.09
C GLY A 117 -2.56 1.31 -8.45
N MET A 118 -3.62 0.77 -9.04
CA MET A 118 -3.68 -0.58 -9.62
C MET A 118 -4.34 -0.47 -10.99
N SER A 119 -3.60 -0.79 -12.06
CA SER A 119 -3.97 -0.46 -13.44
C SER A 119 -5.17 -1.27 -13.95
N TYR A 120 -6.08 -0.62 -14.69
CA TYR A 120 -6.99 -1.34 -15.59
C TYR A 120 -6.17 -2.00 -16.70
N GLY A 121 -6.35 -3.30 -16.92
CA GLY A 121 -5.65 -4.05 -17.97
C GLY A 121 -4.36 -4.70 -17.48
N GLY A 122 -3.41 -3.91 -17.00
CA GLY A 122 -2.15 -4.44 -16.45
C GLY A 122 -2.33 -5.21 -15.13
N SER A 123 -3.38 -4.91 -14.36
CA SER A 123 -3.63 -5.53 -13.07
C SER A 123 -5.09 -5.96 -12.90
N LEU A 124 -6.01 -5.00 -12.81
CA LEU A 124 -7.39 -5.22 -12.42
C LEU A 124 -8.36 -5.18 -13.60
N SER A 125 -9.47 -5.89 -13.45
CA SER A 125 -10.62 -5.79 -14.35
C SER A 125 -11.29 -4.42 -14.24
N LEU A 126 -12.02 -4.02 -15.28
CA LEU A 126 -12.75 -2.74 -15.28
C LEU A 126 -13.79 -2.70 -14.15
N GLN A 127 -14.47 -3.84 -13.90
CA GLN A 127 -15.45 -4.00 -12.84
C GLN A 127 -14.83 -3.74 -11.46
N MET A 128 -13.63 -4.26 -11.21
CA MET A 128 -12.94 -4.00 -9.94
C MET A 128 -12.52 -2.54 -9.83
N LYS A 129 -12.05 -1.92 -10.91
CA LYS A 129 -11.72 -0.48 -10.94
C LYS A 129 -12.92 0.40 -10.61
N MET A 130 -14.08 0.11 -11.19
CA MET A 130 -15.34 0.79 -10.87
C MET A 130 -15.75 0.59 -9.41
N ALA A 131 -15.60 -0.63 -8.88
CA ALA A 131 -15.94 -0.95 -7.49
C ALA A 131 -15.04 -0.19 -6.50
N LEU A 132 -13.73 -0.14 -6.75
CA LEU A 132 -12.77 0.61 -5.93
C LEU A 132 -13.04 2.11 -5.98
N ALA A 133 -13.30 2.66 -7.16
CA ALA A 133 -13.64 4.07 -7.34
C ALA A 133 -14.90 4.45 -6.57
N ARG A 134 -15.97 3.66 -6.70
CA ARG A 134 -17.23 3.89 -6.00
C ARG A 134 -17.09 3.70 -4.49
N GLY A 135 -16.38 2.66 -4.04
CA GLY A 135 -16.14 2.42 -2.61
C GLY A 135 -15.34 3.55 -1.95
N ALA A 136 -14.31 4.05 -2.64
CA ALA A 136 -13.54 5.22 -2.19
C ALA A 136 -14.41 6.48 -2.14
N ALA A 137 -15.24 6.72 -3.16
CA ALA A 137 -16.17 7.86 -3.20
C ALA A 137 -17.17 7.84 -2.02
N LEU A 138 -17.74 6.67 -1.72
CA LEU A 138 -18.66 6.46 -0.58
C LEU A 138 -18.02 6.65 0.79
N ALA A 139 -16.68 6.56 0.87
CA ALA A 139 -15.89 6.81 2.06
C ALA A 139 -15.23 8.21 2.06
N GLY A 140 -15.47 9.03 1.03
CA GLY A 140 -14.95 10.38 0.97
C GLY A 140 -13.45 10.50 0.64
N THR A 141 -12.87 9.46 0.03
CA THR A 141 -11.44 9.42 -0.30
C THR A 141 -11.18 9.22 -1.80
N ALA A 142 -9.90 9.19 -2.17
CA ALA A 142 -9.44 9.05 -3.54
C ALA A 142 -9.14 7.61 -3.94
N THR A 143 -9.28 7.34 -5.23
CA THR A 143 -8.75 6.16 -5.91
C THR A 143 -7.69 6.58 -6.94
N ASN A 144 -6.95 5.62 -7.46
CA ASN A 144 -5.84 5.87 -8.37
C ASN A 144 -5.90 4.93 -9.58
N THR A 145 -5.71 5.47 -10.79
CA THR A 145 -5.81 4.73 -12.06
C THR A 145 -4.85 3.56 -12.14
N GLY A 146 -3.70 3.64 -11.46
CA GLY A 146 -2.54 2.82 -11.75
C GLY A 146 -1.91 3.18 -13.10
N GLU A 147 -0.93 2.38 -13.54
CA GLU A 147 -0.23 2.49 -14.84
C GLU A 147 -1.17 2.18 -16.03
N SER A 148 -2.23 2.98 -16.21
CA SER A 148 -3.25 2.91 -17.27
C SER A 148 -3.83 4.30 -17.56
N ALA A 149 -4.62 4.44 -18.63
CA ALA A 149 -5.32 5.67 -18.96
C ALA A 149 -6.61 5.86 -18.12
N VAL A 150 -7.20 7.07 -18.16
CA VAL A 150 -8.50 7.35 -17.52
C VAL A 150 -9.62 6.78 -18.38
N THR A 151 -10.32 5.79 -17.84
CA THR A 151 -11.59 5.30 -18.39
C THR A 151 -12.75 6.19 -17.94
N ASN A 152 -13.83 6.25 -18.73
CA ASN A 152 -15.03 6.98 -18.31
C ASN A 152 -15.68 6.29 -17.11
N GLU A 153 -15.71 4.97 -17.14
CA GLU A 153 -16.28 4.13 -16.11
C GLU A 153 -15.61 4.33 -14.75
N GLU A 154 -14.27 4.42 -14.70
CA GLU A 154 -13.56 4.72 -13.45
C GLU A 154 -13.80 6.16 -13.01
N ARG A 155 -13.68 7.14 -13.91
CA ARG A 155 -13.86 8.55 -13.60
C ARG A 155 -15.25 8.87 -13.06
N ASP A 156 -16.29 8.32 -13.68
CA ASP A 156 -17.69 8.57 -13.32
C ASP A 156 -18.06 7.96 -11.96
N ASN A 157 -17.30 6.95 -11.50
CA ASN A 157 -17.50 6.33 -10.18
C ASN A 157 -16.62 6.95 -9.07
N ALA A 158 -15.62 7.76 -9.42
CA ALA A 158 -14.66 8.33 -8.47
C ALA A 158 -15.09 9.73 -7.99
N LYS A 159 -15.11 9.95 -6.66
CA LYS A 159 -15.15 11.31 -6.08
C LYS A 159 -13.87 12.06 -6.41
N TYR A 160 -12.73 11.42 -6.12
CA TYR A 160 -11.41 11.91 -6.50
C TYR A 160 -10.62 10.81 -7.22
N LEU A 161 -9.99 11.17 -8.34
CA LEU A 161 -9.17 10.28 -9.15
C LEU A 161 -7.75 10.82 -9.29
N ILE A 162 -6.79 10.05 -8.77
CA ILE A 162 -5.37 10.26 -8.96
C ILE A 162 -4.92 9.50 -10.21
N GLY A 163 -4.27 10.16 -11.15
CA GLY A 163 -3.78 9.52 -12.36
C GLY A 163 -2.29 9.26 -12.31
N GLN A 164 -1.85 8.01 -12.54
CA GLN A 164 -0.43 7.70 -12.62
C GLN A 164 0.13 7.98 -14.00
N TYR A 165 0.92 9.05 -14.11
CA TYR A 165 1.72 9.34 -15.30
C TYR A 165 2.96 8.45 -15.27
N HIS A 166 3.03 7.48 -16.18
CA HIS A 166 3.95 6.35 -16.07
C HIS A 166 4.73 6.10 -17.36
N ARG A 167 5.63 5.10 -17.30
CA ARG A 167 6.62 4.81 -18.34
C ARG A 167 6.04 4.19 -19.62
N GLY A 168 4.79 3.75 -19.62
CA GLY A 168 4.12 3.20 -20.81
C GLY A 168 3.46 4.27 -21.70
N GLY A 169 3.22 5.48 -21.17
CA GLY A 169 2.70 6.61 -21.94
C GLY A 169 1.18 6.59 -22.21
N GLN A 170 0.43 5.64 -21.67
CA GLN A 170 -1.03 5.54 -21.86
C GLN A 170 -1.77 6.75 -21.26
N LEU A 171 -1.28 7.29 -20.14
CA LEU A 171 -1.77 8.52 -19.51
C LEU A 171 -0.86 9.71 -19.80
N SER A 172 -0.91 10.27 -21.02
CA SER A 172 -0.01 11.37 -21.42
C SER A 172 -0.69 12.58 -22.08
N GLY A 173 -1.92 12.43 -22.57
CA GLY A 173 -2.64 13.50 -23.28
C GLY A 173 -3.30 14.53 -22.35
N PRO A 174 -3.34 15.83 -22.71
CA PRO A 174 -4.07 16.85 -21.93
C PRO A 174 -5.54 16.53 -21.70
N GLU A 175 -6.19 15.84 -22.62
CA GLU A 175 -7.59 15.39 -22.51
C GLU A 175 -7.80 14.34 -21.41
N GLN A 176 -6.74 13.62 -21.05
CA GLN A 176 -6.74 12.65 -19.96
C GLN A 176 -6.36 13.34 -18.65
N LEU A 177 -5.26 14.09 -18.65
CA LEU A 177 -4.69 14.71 -17.45
C LEU A 177 -5.60 15.79 -16.84
N SER A 178 -6.35 16.53 -17.67
CA SER A 178 -7.32 17.53 -17.20
C SER A 178 -8.54 16.96 -16.45
N ARG A 179 -8.73 15.64 -16.48
CA ARG A 179 -9.84 14.94 -15.79
C ARG A 179 -9.48 14.45 -14.39
N LEU A 180 -8.24 14.66 -13.96
CA LEU A 180 -7.69 14.15 -12.71
C LEU A 180 -7.83 15.18 -11.59
N ASP A 181 -7.91 14.69 -10.35
CA ASP A 181 -7.88 15.51 -9.14
C ASP A 181 -6.48 15.58 -8.51
N ALA A 182 -5.55 14.74 -9.00
CA ALA A 182 -4.11 14.79 -8.74
C ALA A 182 -3.36 13.94 -9.78
N ILE A 183 -2.10 14.29 -10.03
CA ILE A 183 -1.21 13.60 -10.98
C ILE A 183 -0.06 12.98 -10.19
N GLU A 184 0.16 11.68 -10.37
CA GLU A 184 1.24 10.94 -9.72
C GLU A 184 2.25 10.47 -10.76
N ILE A 185 3.44 11.07 -10.78
CA ILE A 185 4.55 10.62 -11.61
C ILE A 185 5.09 9.31 -11.04
N GLN A 186 4.83 8.21 -11.74
CA GLN A 186 5.18 6.89 -11.25
C GLN A 186 6.54 6.42 -11.78
N LEU A 187 7.52 6.33 -10.87
CA LEU A 187 8.90 5.94 -11.17
C LEU A 187 9.27 4.56 -10.59
N GLY A 188 8.63 4.12 -9.51
CA GLY A 188 8.92 2.83 -8.88
C GLY A 188 7.81 2.33 -7.96
N GLN A 189 7.74 1.02 -7.78
CA GLN A 189 6.75 0.37 -6.89
C GLN A 189 7.42 -0.73 -6.07
N GLY A 190 6.92 -1.00 -4.86
CA GLY A 190 7.55 -1.94 -3.92
C GLY A 190 7.82 -3.33 -4.50
N ALA A 191 6.85 -3.87 -5.25
CA ALA A 191 6.95 -5.23 -5.82
C ALA A 191 7.89 -5.39 -7.02
N TRP A 192 8.33 -4.27 -7.62
CA TRP A 192 9.22 -4.27 -8.79
C TRP A 192 10.52 -3.48 -8.55
N GLY A 193 10.61 -2.73 -7.44
CA GLY A 193 11.73 -1.83 -7.15
C GLY A 193 11.83 -0.67 -8.15
N GLY A 194 13.06 -0.45 -8.66
CA GLY A 194 13.44 0.66 -9.54
C GLY A 194 13.03 0.53 -11.01
N ALA A 195 11.86 -0.09 -11.26
CA ALA A 195 11.23 -0.23 -12.58
C ALA A 195 11.96 -1.14 -13.60
N VAL A 196 11.22 -2.06 -14.21
CA VAL A 196 11.70 -2.93 -15.31
C VAL A 196 10.75 -2.88 -16.50
N ASP A 197 11.17 -3.46 -17.63
CA ASP A 197 10.31 -3.61 -18.80
C ASP A 197 9.20 -4.63 -18.53
N GLU A 198 7.96 -4.23 -18.80
CA GLU A 198 6.77 -5.06 -18.67
C GLU A 198 6.02 -5.07 -20.02
N PRO A 199 6.35 -6.03 -20.90
CA PRO A 199 5.64 -6.19 -22.16
C PRO A 199 4.28 -6.87 -21.93
N MET A 200 3.23 -6.28 -22.49
CA MET A 200 1.90 -6.87 -22.62
C MET A 200 1.65 -7.24 -24.08
N PRO A 201 1.64 -8.53 -24.43
CA PRO A 201 1.31 -9.01 -25.77
C PRO A 201 -0.05 -8.51 -26.25
N GLY A 202 -0.17 -8.26 -27.56
CA GLY A 202 -1.37 -7.67 -28.16
C GLY A 202 -2.61 -8.55 -28.03
N ASP A 203 -2.47 -9.88 -27.97
CA ASP A 203 -3.54 -10.85 -27.77
C ASP A 203 -4.11 -10.84 -26.34
N MET A 204 -3.36 -10.33 -25.36
CA MET A 204 -3.86 -10.09 -24.01
C MET A 204 -4.68 -8.79 -23.89
N ILE A 205 -4.58 -7.89 -24.87
CA ILE A 205 -5.27 -6.59 -24.84
C ILE A 205 -6.64 -6.72 -25.51
N GLY A 206 -7.69 -6.72 -24.70
CA GLY A 206 -9.08 -6.75 -25.13
C GLY A 206 -9.49 -5.45 -25.80
N GLU A 207 -10.60 -5.48 -26.53
CA GLU A 207 -11.03 -4.37 -27.39
C GLU A 207 -11.23 -3.05 -26.62
N HIS A 208 -11.88 -3.10 -25.46
CA HIS A 208 -12.09 -1.91 -24.63
C HIS A 208 -10.77 -1.29 -24.15
N LEU A 209 -9.85 -2.12 -23.65
CA LEU A 209 -8.53 -1.67 -23.23
C LEU A 209 -7.71 -1.11 -24.41
N ARG A 210 -7.82 -1.74 -25.58
CA ARG A 210 -7.17 -1.30 -26.82
C ARG A 210 -7.63 0.09 -27.22
N GLN A 211 -8.93 0.34 -27.19
CA GLN A 211 -9.51 1.66 -27.46
C GLN A 211 -9.07 2.69 -26.42
N THR A 212 -9.10 2.30 -25.14
CA THR A 212 -8.67 3.13 -24.00
C THR A 212 -7.20 3.57 -24.15
N TRP A 213 -6.31 2.66 -24.54
CA TRP A 213 -4.89 2.93 -24.76
C TRP A 213 -4.56 3.46 -26.16
N LYS A 214 -5.58 3.67 -27.03
CA LYS A 214 -5.44 4.13 -28.41
C LYS A 214 -4.45 3.28 -29.24
N LEU A 215 -4.51 1.97 -29.07
CA LEU A 215 -3.64 1.01 -29.77
C LEU A 215 -4.30 0.46 -31.03
N ALA A 216 -3.49 0.14 -32.05
CA ALA A 216 -3.98 -0.55 -33.24
C ALA A 216 -4.33 -2.02 -32.93
N THR A 217 -5.14 -2.66 -33.78
CA THR A 217 -5.48 -4.09 -33.65
C THR A 217 -4.21 -4.95 -33.68
N GLY A 218 -4.08 -5.86 -32.71
CA GLY A 218 -2.90 -6.73 -32.57
C GLY A 218 -1.65 -6.06 -31.99
N GLN A 219 -1.64 -4.73 -31.83
CA GLN A 219 -0.53 -4.03 -31.18
C GLN A 219 -0.48 -4.36 -29.69
N GLY A 220 0.71 -4.72 -29.19
CA GLY A 220 0.99 -4.85 -27.76
C GLY A 220 1.32 -3.51 -27.11
N ALA A 221 1.55 -3.53 -25.79
CA ALA A 221 2.00 -2.38 -25.03
C ALA A 221 3.25 -2.76 -24.21
N THR A 222 4.08 -1.79 -23.89
CA THR A 222 5.21 -2.02 -22.97
C THR A 222 5.28 -0.87 -21.99
N VAL A 223 5.33 -1.20 -20.70
CA VAL A 223 5.78 -0.24 -19.68
C VAL A 223 7.29 -0.38 -19.60
N TYR A 224 8.02 0.63 -20.08
CA TYR A 224 9.48 0.58 -20.19
C TYR A 224 10.18 0.87 -18.86
N ALA A 225 11.41 0.44 -18.66
CA ALA A 225 12.24 0.76 -17.48
C ALA A 225 12.43 2.28 -17.25
N ARG A 226 12.33 3.10 -18.30
CA ARG A 226 12.42 4.56 -18.23
C ARG A 226 11.32 5.22 -19.05
N MET A 227 10.91 6.41 -18.66
CA MET A 227 9.94 7.18 -19.45
C MET A 227 10.55 7.53 -20.83
N PRO A 228 9.81 7.32 -21.94
CA PRO A 228 10.28 7.68 -23.27
C PRO A 228 10.76 9.14 -23.35
N GLY A 229 11.95 9.35 -23.91
CA GLY A 229 12.54 10.68 -24.04
C GLY A 229 13.19 11.25 -22.76
N LYS A 230 13.24 10.50 -21.67
CA LYS A 230 13.92 10.90 -20.41
C LYS A 230 15.22 10.12 -20.25
N ASN A 231 16.34 10.82 -20.38
CA ASN A 231 17.67 10.21 -20.40
C ASN A 231 18.49 10.50 -19.15
N ASN A 232 18.15 11.57 -18.43
CA ASN A 232 18.84 11.98 -17.21
C ASN A 232 17.87 12.60 -16.20
N THR A 233 18.36 12.83 -14.98
CA THR A 233 17.62 13.42 -13.86
C THR A 233 16.97 14.77 -14.20
N GLN A 234 17.66 15.63 -14.96
CA GLN A 234 17.14 16.95 -15.31
C GLN A 234 15.91 16.88 -16.22
N ASP A 235 15.80 15.82 -17.04
CA ASP A 235 14.62 15.62 -17.90
C ASP A 235 13.36 15.32 -17.08
N TYR A 236 13.51 14.65 -15.92
CA TYR A 236 12.42 14.38 -14.99
C TYR A 236 12.05 15.63 -14.18
N ILE A 237 13.03 16.38 -13.68
CA ILE A 237 12.80 17.64 -12.96
C ILE A 237 12.01 18.62 -13.83
N LYS A 238 12.44 18.82 -15.08
CA LYS A 238 11.75 19.69 -16.04
C LYS A 238 10.32 19.22 -16.33
N MET A 239 10.12 17.91 -16.44
CA MET A 239 8.79 17.34 -16.68
C MET A 239 7.84 17.58 -15.51
N ILE A 240 8.29 17.29 -14.28
CA ILE A 240 7.50 17.48 -13.07
C ILE A 240 7.12 18.95 -12.90
N ASN A 241 8.08 19.86 -13.07
CA ASN A 241 7.83 21.30 -12.96
C ASN A 241 6.87 21.80 -14.06
N SER A 242 7.03 21.32 -15.30
CA SER A 242 6.12 21.66 -16.39
C SER A 242 4.70 21.19 -16.13
N MET A 243 4.49 20.00 -15.54
CA MET A 243 3.15 19.55 -15.16
C MET A 243 2.58 20.41 -14.03
N LYS A 244 3.41 20.77 -13.05
CA LYS A 244 3.00 21.64 -11.95
C LYS A 244 2.57 23.04 -12.43
N GLU A 245 3.21 23.56 -13.47
CA GLU A 245 2.85 24.82 -14.11
C GLU A 245 1.57 24.70 -14.95
N GLN A 246 1.35 23.55 -15.60
CA GLN A 246 0.25 23.34 -16.53
C GLN A 246 -1.09 22.97 -15.86
N TYR A 247 -1.06 22.32 -14.70
CA TYR A 247 -2.24 21.78 -14.04
C TYR A 247 -2.40 22.33 -12.62
N ASP A 248 -3.63 22.75 -12.29
CA ASP A 248 -3.99 23.31 -10.98
C ASP A 248 -4.04 22.28 -9.83
N VAL A 249 -4.03 20.99 -10.17
CA VAL A 249 -4.15 19.89 -9.21
C VAL A 249 -2.78 19.49 -8.64
N PRO A 250 -2.71 18.77 -7.50
CA PRO A 250 -1.45 18.33 -6.94
C PRO A 250 -0.68 17.45 -7.92
N VAL A 251 0.61 17.69 -8.07
CA VAL A 251 1.53 16.84 -8.83
C VAL A 251 2.51 16.19 -7.86
N GLY A 252 2.55 14.87 -7.81
CA GLY A 252 3.43 14.14 -6.91
C GLY A 252 4.33 13.15 -7.61
N VAL A 253 5.29 12.61 -6.87
CA VAL A 253 6.24 11.60 -7.36
C VAL A 253 6.14 10.36 -6.52
N LYS A 254 5.94 9.20 -7.16
CA LYS A 254 5.94 7.90 -6.51
C LYS A 254 7.22 7.14 -6.83
N ILE A 255 7.90 6.68 -5.77
CA ILE A 255 9.12 5.89 -5.83
C ILE A 255 9.02 4.62 -4.98
N ALA A 256 9.80 3.61 -5.33
CA ALA A 256 10.00 2.45 -4.46
C ALA A 256 10.97 2.81 -3.31
N GLY A 257 10.75 2.24 -2.13
CA GLY A 257 11.71 2.31 -1.04
C GLY A 257 13.05 1.67 -1.46
N THR A 258 14.15 2.39 -1.26
CA THR A 258 15.50 1.97 -1.68
C THR A 258 16.53 2.44 -0.66
N ASP A 259 17.69 1.80 -0.58
CA ASP A 259 18.76 2.26 0.32
C ASP A 259 19.34 3.62 -0.10
N PHE A 260 19.13 4.02 -1.35
CA PHE A 260 19.50 5.34 -1.87
C PHE A 260 18.43 6.42 -1.64
N LEU A 261 17.49 6.20 -0.72
CA LEU A 261 16.29 7.02 -0.57
C LEU A 261 16.59 8.52 -0.45
N GLU A 262 17.58 8.92 0.35
CA GLU A 262 17.93 10.33 0.54
C GLU A 262 18.47 10.97 -0.75
N TYR A 263 19.13 10.21 -1.63
CA TYR A 263 19.56 10.70 -2.93
C TYR A 263 18.36 10.88 -3.88
N GLU A 264 17.41 9.97 -3.86
CA GLU A 264 16.15 10.11 -4.62
C GLU A 264 15.35 11.32 -4.13
N LEU A 265 15.26 11.51 -2.81
CA LEU A 265 14.60 12.67 -2.20
C LEU A 265 15.33 13.98 -2.53
N ALA A 266 16.67 13.98 -2.59
CA ALA A 266 17.45 15.14 -3.01
C ALA A 266 17.17 15.55 -4.47
N VAL A 267 16.86 14.60 -5.34
CA VAL A 267 16.38 14.87 -6.70
C VAL A 267 14.97 15.46 -6.68
N ILE A 268 14.04 14.80 -5.97
CA ILE A 268 12.64 15.25 -5.89
C ILE A 268 12.54 16.65 -5.25
N ALA A 269 13.41 16.96 -4.29
CA ALA A 269 13.49 18.27 -3.63
C ALA A 269 13.77 19.43 -4.60
N GLN A 270 14.45 19.17 -5.71
CA GLN A 270 14.71 20.15 -6.79
C GLN A 270 13.49 20.42 -7.68
N THR A 271 12.41 19.67 -7.50
CA THR A 271 11.15 19.83 -8.24
C THR A 271 10.15 20.69 -7.46
N GLU A 272 9.10 21.15 -8.14
CA GLU A 272 7.95 21.82 -7.55
C GLU A 272 6.79 20.87 -7.24
N ALA A 273 7.04 19.56 -7.14
CA ALA A 273 6.02 18.60 -6.75
C ALA A 273 5.39 18.96 -5.38
N ASP A 274 4.12 18.60 -5.23
CA ASP A 274 3.29 18.87 -4.07
C ASP A 274 3.28 17.71 -3.07
N TYR A 275 3.52 16.48 -3.53
CA TYR A 275 3.53 15.30 -2.68
C TYR A 275 4.52 14.21 -3.14
N ILE A 276 4.90 13.34 -2.21
CA ILE A 276 5.80 12.22 -2.45
C ILE A 276 5.08 10.95 -1.95
N VAL A 277 5.12 9.90 -2.75
CA VAL A 277 4.65 8.58 -2.37
C VAL A 277 5.84 7.65 -2.28
N ILE A 278 5.99 6.97 -1.14
CA ILE A 278 7.03 5.96 -0.94
C ILE A 278 6.36 4.60 -0.81
N ASP A 279 6.76 3.66 -1.65
CA ASP A 279 6.22 2.30 -1.69
C ASP A 279 7.27 1.31 -1.20
N GLY A 280 7.12 0.84 0.04
CA GLY A 280 8.03 -0.13 0.63
C GLY A 280 7.94 -1.50 -0.03
N SER A 281 8.94 -2.36 0.21
CA SER A 281 9.07 -3.68 -0.42
C SER A 281 7.89 -4.63 -0.14
N GLU A 282 7.08 -4.35 0.88
CA GLU A 282 5.83 -5.08 1.14
C GLU A 282 4.66 -4.65 0.24
N GLY A 283 4.92 -3.85 -0.81
CA GLY A 283 3.96 -3.48 -1.84
C GLY A 283 3.43 -4.68 -2.63
N GLY A 284 2.15 -4.61 -3.01
CA GLY A 284 1.49 -5.62 -3.82
C GLY A 284 1.60 -5.34 -5.33
N THR A 285 1.36 -6.36 -6.15
CA THR A 285 1.22 -6.22 -7.61
C THR A 285 0.38 -7.37 -8.18
N ALA A 286 -0.20 -7.22 -9.37
CA ALA A 286 -0.89 -8.33 -10.03
C ALA A 286 0.08 -9.41 -10.53
N ALA A 287 1.28 -9.00 -10.90
CA ALA A 287 2.29 -9.84 -11.50
C ALA A 287 3.67 -9.21 -11.27
N SER A 288 4.58 -9.93 -10.62
CA SER A 288 6.03 -9.64 -10.64
C SER A 288 6.81 -10.91 -10.31
N ASN A 289 8.11 -10.89 -10.50
CA ASN A 289 8.96 -12.03 -10.19
C ASN A 289 9.14 -12.17 -8.66
N PRO A 290 9.13 -13.40 -8.11
CA PRO A 290 9.39 -13.64 -6.69
C PRO A 290 10.67 -12.99 -6.18
N THR A 291 11.74 -12.96 -7.00
CA THR A 291 13.01 -12.31 -6.63
C THR A 291 12.85 -10.81 -6.43
N LEU A 292 12.15 -10.13 -7.33
CA LEU A 292 11.90 -8.69 -7.23
C LEU A 292 11.03 -8.36 -6.01
N GLN A 293 10.03 -9.19 -5.74
CA GLN A 293 9.14 -8.99 -4.59
C GLN A 293 9.86 -9.25 -3.25
N ASP A 294 10.64 -10.32 -3.15
CA ASP A 294 11.17 -10.78 -1.85
C ASP A 294 12.53 -10.15 -1.49
N ASN A 295 13.28 -9.60 -2.46
CA ASN A 295 14.69 -9.23 -2.27
C ASN A 295 15.07 -7.82 -2.74
N VAL A 296 14.12 -7.03 -3.25
CA VAL A 296 14.41 -5.68 -3.76
C VAL A 296 13.65 -4.63 -2.94
N GLY A 297 14.35 -3.56 -2.61
CA GLY A 297 13.80 -2.40 -1.92
C GLY A 297 13.88 -2.47 -0.40
N LEU A 298 13.49 -1.37 0.24
CA LEU A 298 13.47 -1.24 1.69
C LEU A 298 12.07 -1.49 2.28
N PRO A 299 11.98 -1.99 3.52
CA PRO A 299 10.71 -2.11 4.21
C PRO A 299 10.01 -0.75 4.37
N THR A 300 8.68 -0.78 4.36
CA THR A 300 7.80 0.40 4.44
C THR A 300 8.10 1.28 5.65
N LEU A 301 8.23 0.70 6.85
CA LEU A 301 8.51 1.44 8.08
C LEU A 301 9.87 2.16 8.01
N HIS A 302 10.89 1.48 7.47
CA HIS A 302 12.24 2.05 7.35
C HIS A 302 12.27 3.20 6.34
N SER A 303 11.58 3.02 5.22
CA SER A 303 11.48 4.04 4.18
C SER A 303 10.73 5.28 4.69
N LEU A 304 9.65 5.09 5.46
CA LEU A 304 8.91 6.19 6.09
C LEU A 304 9.77 6.99 7.05
N VAL A 305 10.41 6.32 8.02
CA VAL A 305 11.23 6.98 9.05
C VAL A 305 12.36 7.79 8.41
N ARG A 306 13.08 7.19 7.46
CA ARG A 306 14.18 7.85 6.75
C ARG A 306 13.70 9.06 5.96
N ALA A 307 12.60 8.93 5.22
CA ALA A 307 12.05 10.04 4.44
C ALA A 307 11.60 11.21 5.32
N VAL A 308 10.86 10.94 6.40
CA VAL A 308 10.43 11.99 7.33
C VAL A 308 11.63 12.69 7.94
N ASN A 309 12.61 11.94 8.45
CA ASN A 309 13.83 12.52 9.04
C ASN A 309 14.57 13.41 8.04
N TRP A 310 14.77 12.93 6.82
CA TRP A 310 15.48 13.67 5.79
C TRP A 310 14.73 14.95 5.38
N LEU A 311 13.41 14.89 5.22
CA LEU A 311 12.59 16.06 4.90
C LEU A 311 12.60 17.10 6.03
N GLU A 312 12.55 16.67 7.29
CA GLU A 312 12.65 17.55 8.45
C GLU A 312 14.03 18.23 8.53
N GLU A 313 15.11 17.45 8.40
CA GLU A 313 16.50 17.94 8.48
C GLU A 313 16.85 18.94 7.37
N ASN A 314 16.19 18.83 6.22
CA ASN A 314 16.35 19.75 5.09
C ASN A 314 15.32 20.89 5.06
N ASN A 315 14.44 21.01 6.06
CA ASN A 315 13.35 22.00 6.11
C ASN A 315 12.39 21.92 4.91
N LEU A 316 12.12 20.70 4.44
CA LEU A 316 11.25 20.41 3.30
C LEU A 316 9.93 19.73 3.69
N ARG A 317 9.69 19.49 4.98
CA ARG A 317 8.47 18.81 5.46
C ARG A 317 7.17 19.53 5.07
N ASP A 318 7.19 20.86 5.03
CA ASP A 318 6.05 21.68 4.61
C ASP A 318 5.92 21.82 3.08
N LYS A 319 6.97 21.42 2.34
CA LYS A 319 6.98 21.47 0.86
C LYS A 319 6.17 20.32 0.25
N PHE A 320 6.25 19.13 0.85
CA PHE A 320 5.68 17.91 0.31
C PHE A 320 4.73 17.26 1.29
N SER A 321 3.51 16.92 0.84
CA SER A 321 2.71 15.90 1.53
C SER A 321 3.38 14.54 1.34
N LEU A 322 3.49 13.73 2.39
CA LEU A 322 4.10 12.40 2.34
C LEU A 322 3.04 11.32 2.46
N ILE A 323 2.95 10.46 1.44
CA ILE A 323 2.07 9.29 1.43
C ILE A 323 2.94 8.04 1.49
N ILE A 324 2.57 7.08 2.35
CA ILE A 324 3.30 5.82 2.51
C ILE A 324 2.43 4.62 2.12
N THR A 325 3.03 3.62 1.49
CA THR A 325 2.39 2.35 1.10
C THR A 325 3.36 1.17 1.18
N GLY A 326 2.79 -0.03 1.23
CA GLY A 326 3.48 -1.30 1.36
C GLY A 326 3.06 -2.02 2.65
N GLY A 327 2.38 -3.16 2.54
CA GLY A 327 2.04 -4.02 3.69
C GLY A 327 1.14 -3.43 4.78
N LEU A 328 0.54 -2.25 4.61
CA LEU A 328 -0.36 -1.66 5.60
C LEU A 328 -1.76 -2.29 5.51
N THR A 329 -2.24 -2.88 6.61
CA THR A 329 -3.46 -3.72 6.61
C THR A 329 -4.49 -3.37 7.67
N THR A 330 -4.10 -2.69 8.75
CA THR A 330 -4.98 -2.43 9.91
C THR A 330 -5.01 -0.94 10.29
N PRO A 331 -6.07 -0.49 10.99
CA PRO A 331 -6.13 0.87 11.56
C PRO A 331 -4.91 1.23 12.41
N GLY A 332 -4.41 0.26 13.18
CA GLY A 332 -3.18 0.42 13.97
C GLY A 332 -1.95 0.71 13.10
N HIS A 333 -1.79 0.04 11.94
CA HIS A 333 -0.69 0.36 11.01
C HIS A 333 -0.84 1.78 10.47
N PHE A 334 -2.07 2.17 10.08
CA PHE A 334 -2.34 3.49 9.52
C PHE A 334 -1.99 4.59 10.53
N LEU A 335 -2.46 4.47 11.77
CA LEU A 335 -2.16 5.45 12.83
C LEU A 335 -0.68 5.55 13.16
N LYS A 336 0.02 4.41 13.22
CA LYS A 336 1.48 4.40 13.47
C LYS A 336 2.22 5.11 12.34
N ALA A 337 1.82 4.89 11.09
CA ALA A 337 2.39 5.59 9.94
C ALA A 337 2.13 7.10 9.99
N LEU A 338 0.90 7.53 10.32
CA LEU A 338 0.56 8.94 10.49
C LEU A 338 1.39 9.58 11.62
N ALA A 339 1.46 8.92 12.78
CA ALA A 339 2.25 9.39 13.94
C ALA A 339 3.76 9.45 13.66
N LEU A 340 4.28 8.60 12.78
CA LEU A 340 5.69 8.65 12.34
C LEU A 340 5.99 9.80 11.38
N GLY A 341 4.96 10.42 10.79
CA GLY A 341 5.05 11.64 9.98
C GLY A 341 4.43 11.56 8.59
N ALA A 342 3.75 10.47 8.22
CA ALA A 342 2.99 10.43 6.97
C ALA A 342 1.73 11.31 7.06
N ASP A 343 1.36 11.97 5.95
CA ASP A 343 0.10 12.75 5.85
C ASP A 343 -1.09 11.88 5.46
N ALA A 344 -0.83 10.77 4.77
CA ALA A 344 -1.81 9.75 4.43
C ALA A 344 -1.16 8.39 4.15
N VAL A 345 -2.00 7.36 4.09
CA VAL A 345 -1.58 6.01 3.70
C VAL A 345 -2.33 5.54 2.46
N TYR A 346 -1.61 4.81 1.62
CA TYR A 346 -2.17 4.11 0.47
C TYR A 346 -2.37 2.64 0.83
N ILE A 347 -3.52 2.07 0.45
CA ILE A 347 -3.83 0.65 0.59
C ILE A 347 -4.19 0.02 -0.76
N GLY A 348 -3.78 -1.23 -0.96
CA GLY A 348 -4.01 -1.99 -2.19
C GLY A 348 -4.57 -3.37 -1.92
N SER A 349 -3.70 -4.33 -1.61
CA SER A 349 -4.08 -5.73 -1.39
C SER A 349 -5.20 -5.90 -0.35
N ILE A 350 -5.16 -5.19 0.77
CA ILE A 350 -6.22 -5.26 1.79
C ILE A 350 -7.54 -4.66 1.30
N ALA A 351 -7.50 -3.60 0.48
CA ALA A 351 -8.70 -3.01 -0.12
C ALA A 351 -9.34 -3.97 -1.13
N LEU A 352 -8.53 -4.71 -1.91
CA LEU A 352 -9.03 -5.75 -2.81
C LEU A 352 -9.71 -6.88 -2.03
N MET A 353 -9.11 -7.34 -0.93
CA MET A 353 -9.72 -8.38 -0.09
C MET A 353 -11.03 -7.89 0.53
N ALA A 354 -11.08 -6.66 1.02
CA ALA A 354 -12.30 -6.05 1.54
C ALA A 354 -13.39 -5.93 0.47
N ALA A 355 -13.06 -5.47 -0.73
CA ALA A 355 -14.01 -5.38 -1.84
C ALA A 355 -14.56 -6.75 -2.25
N MET A 356 -13.71 -7.79 -2.27
CA MET A 356 -14.12 -9.14 -2.65
C MET A 356 -14.84 -9.91 -1.54
N HIS A 357 -14.78 -9.46 -0.27
CA HIS A 357 -15.27 -10.12 0.95
C HIS A 357 -16.19 -11.35 0.74
N THR A 358 -17.52 -11.20 0.66
CA THR A 358 -18.45 -12.34 0.50
C THR A 358 -18.42 -12.97 -0.89
N GLN A 359 -17.87 -12.27 -1.88
CA GLN A 359 -17.81 -12.70 -3.27
C GLN A 359 -16.73 -13.74 -3.52
N VAL A 360 -15.77 -13.92 -2.62
CA VAL A 360 -14.75 -14.99 -2.72
C VAL A 360 -15.37 -16.39 -2.84
N ALA A 361 -16.59 -16.58 -2.31
CA ALA A 361 -17.36 -17.82 -2.45
C ALA A 361 -17.75 -18.15 -3.91
N LYS A 362 -17.72 -17.16 -4.82
CA LYS A 362 -17.93 -17.36 -6.27
C LYS A 362 -16.75 -18.03 -6.96
N ALA A 363 -15.58 -18.06 -6.32
CA ALA A 363 -14.34 -18.65 -6.83
C ALA A 363 -13.92 -19.93 -6.07
N LEU A 364 -14.15 -19.97 -4.76
CA LEU A 364 -13.74 -21.10 -3.92
C LEU A 364 -14.69 -22.30 -4.03
N PRO A 365 -14.17 -23.54 -3.90
CA PRO A 365 -12.76 -23.93 -3.78
C PRO A 365 -12.02 -24.09 -5.12
N GLN A 366 -12.67 -23.83 -6.26
CA GLN A 366 -12.14 -24.21 -7.58
C GLN A 366 -11.02 -23.29 -8.08
N SER A 367 -10.95 -22.05 -7.60
CA SER A 367 -9.96 -21.07 -8.04
C SER A 367 -9.63 -20.05 -6.95
N PRO A 368 -8.42 -19.47 -6.97
CA PRO A 368 -8.05 -18.39 -6.05
C PRO A 368 -8.99 -17.17 -6.20
N PRO A 369 -9.41 -16.52 -5.08
CA PRO A 369 -10.34 -15.38 -5.13
C PRO A 369 -9.89 -14.20 -5.99
N VAL A 370 -8.58 -13.99 -6.12
CA VAL A 370 -7.99 -12.93 -6.97
C VAL A 370 -8.44 -13.00 -8.43
N GLN A 371 -8.93 -14.15 -8.91
CA GLN A 371 -9.51 -14.31 -10.25
C GLN A 371 -10.76 -13.44 -10.47
N LEU A 372 -11.42 -12.97 -9.41
CA LEU A 372 -12.54 -12.01 -9.50
C LEU A 372 -12.06 -10.57 -9.75
N ALA A 373 -10.84 -10.25 -9.34
CA ALA A 373 -10.30 -8.89 -9.38
C ALA A 373 -9.41 -8.64 -10.60
N LEU A 374 -8.63 -9.65 -11.00
CA LEU A 374 -7.60 -9.50 -12.04
C LEU A 374 -8.22 -9.35 -13.42
N TYR A 375 -7.56 -8.55 -14.27
CA TYR A 375 -7.96 -8.36 -15.66
C TYR A 375 -7.91 -9.68 -16.46
N THR A 376 -6.88 -10.49 -16.23
CA THR A 376 -6.72 -11.83 -16.81
C THR A 376 -7.50 -12.91 -16.05
N GLY A 377 -8.25 -12.52 -15.02
CA GLY A 377 -9.03 -13.41 -14.17
C GLY A 377 -10.19 -14.04 -14.92
N LYS A 378 -10.35 -15.36 -14.84
CA LYS A 378 -11.43 -16.10 -15.54
C LYS A 378 -12.81 -15.93 -14.91
N LEU A 379 -12.89 -15.24 -13.77
CA LEU A 379 -14.12 -15.08 -12.99
C LEU A 379 -14.46 -13.59 -12.78
N ASN A 380 -13.75 -12.67 -13.42
CA ASN A 380 -13.94 -11.23 -13.21
C ASN A 380 -15.32 -10.73 -13.65
N ASP A 381 -15.98 -11.44 -14.56
CA ASP A 381 -17.37 -11.26 -15.00
C ASP A 381 -18.39 -11.56 -13.89
N LYS A 382 -18.00 -12.35 -12.87
CA LYS A 382 -18.86 -12.68 -11.73
C LYS A 382 -18.82 -11.65 -10.61
N LEU A 383 -17.95 -10.65 -10.70
CA LEU A 383 -17.84 -9.60 -9.68
C LEU A 383 -19.07 -8.69 -9.73
N ASP A 384 -19.76 -8.60 -8.59
CA ASP A 384 -20.82 -7.61 -8.37
C ASP A 384 -20.17 -6.30 -7.90
N ILE A 385 -20.28 -5.26 -8.73
CA ILE A 385 -19.62 -3.97 -8.51
C ILE A 385 -20.20 -3.26 -7.29
N ASP A 386 -21.52 -3.28 -7.12
CA ASP A 386 -22.23 -2.54 -6.07
C ASP A 386 -21.96 -3.15 -4.71
N GLN A 387 -21.99 -4.48 -4.63
CA GLN A 387 -21.61 -5.21 -3.42
C GLN A 387 -20.14 -5.00 -3.08
N ALA A 388 -19.24 -5.02 -4.07
CA ALA A 388 -17.81 -4.80 -3.84
C ALA A 388 -17.52 -3.37 -3.34
N ALA A 389 -18.15 -2.37 -3.95
CA ALA A 389 -18.05 -0.98 -3.53
C ALA A 389 -18.60 -0.78 -2.11
N GLY A 390 -19.75 -1.38 -1.79
CA GLY A 390 -20.35 -1.33 -0.46
C GLY A 390 -19.47 -1.95 0.62
N HIS A 391 -18.87 -3.11 0.35
CA HIS A 391 -17.96 -3.76 1.29
C HIS A 391 -16.68 -2.96 1.51
N LEU A 392 -16.09 -2.39 0.46
CA LEU A 392 -14.93 -1.52 0.60
C LEU A 392 -15.28 -0.27 1.43
N ALA A 393 -16.42 0.37 1.16
CA ALA A 393 -16.85 1.54 1.93
C ALA A 393 -17.07 1.20 3.41
N ASN A 394 -17.65 0.04 3.71
CA ASN A 394 -17.83 -0.42 5.09
C ASN A 394 -16.50 -0.72 5.78
N PHE A 395 -15.54 -1.34 5.07
CA PHE A 395 -14.19 -1.55 5.58
C PHE A 395 -13.51 -0.22 5.94
N LEU A 396 -13.51 0.76 5.01
CA LEU A 396 -12.91 2.08 5.25
C LEU A 396 -13.57 2.80 6.44
N ARG A 397 -14.91 2.79 6.52
CA ARG A 397 -15.64 3.38 7.67
C ARG A 397 -15.31 2.68 8.99
N SER A 398 -15.21 1.36 8.98
CA SER A 398 -14.81 0.58 10.17
C SER A 398 -13.41 0.94 10.61
N CYS A 399 -12.46 1.05 9.66
CA CYS A 399 -11.10 1.47 9.98
C CYS A 399 -11.09 2.87 10.61
N VAL A 400 -11.84 3.81 10.04
CA VAL A 400 -11.92 5.19 10.53
C VAL A 400 -12.53 5.26 11.93
N ALA A 401 -13.60 4.51 12.20
CA ALA A 401 -14.21 4.45 13.52
C ALA A 401 -13.22 3.91 14.58
N GLU A 402 -12.46 2.86 14.25
CA GLU A 402 -11.40 2.34 15.13
C GLU A 402 -10.26 3.36 15.31
N MET A 403 -9.89 4.08 14.24
CA MET A 403 -8.89 5.14 14.32
C MET A 403 -9.31 6.26 15.26
N GLN A 404 -10.56 6.71 15.20
CA GLN A 404 -11.09 7.75 16.07
C GLN A 404 -11.03 7.34 17.55
N LEU A 405 -11.38 6.09 17.87
CA LEU A 405 -11.27 5.55 19.24
C LEU A 405 -9.82 5.51 19.73
N ALA A 406 -8.87 5.11 18.88
CA ALA A 406 -7.46 5.09 19.24
C ALA A 406 -6.87 6.50 19.40
N VAL A 407 -7.24 7.45 18.54
CA VAL A 407 -6.86 8.88 18.63
C VAL A 407 -7.39 9.49 19.94
N GLN A 408 -8.64 9.16 20.30
CA GLN A 408 -9.23 9.54 21.58
C GLN A 408 -8.42 9.00 22.76
N ALA A 409 -8.03 7.71 22.72
CA ALA A 409 -7.29 7.05 23.79
C ALA A 409 -5.89 7.63 24.01
N VAL A 410 -5.24 8.15 22.96
CA VAL A 410 -3.97 8.90 23.07
C VAL A 410 -4.16 10.39 23.39
N GLY A 411 -5.40 10.84 23.63
CA GLY A 411 -5.72 12.19 24.09
C GLY A 411 -5.58 13.27 23.02
N LYS A 412 -5.79 12.93 21.74
CA LYS A 412 -5.75 13.84 20.59
C LYS A 412 -7.15 14.05 19.99
N ARG A 413 -7.31 15.13 19.22
CA ARG A 413 -8.59 15.53 18.61
C ARG A 413 -8.63 15.34 17.10
N SER A 414 -7.48 15.06 16.49
CA SER A 414 -7.35 14.83 15.06
C SER A 414 -6.28 13.80 14.79
N THR A 415 -6.41 13.03 13.71
CA THR A 415 -5.33 12.18 13.21
C THR A 415 -4.08 12.97 12.83
N SER A 416 -4.23 14.25 12.44
CA SER A 416 -3.10 15.14 12.12
C SER A 416 -2.32 15.63 13.34
N GLU A 417 -2.87 15.48 14.56
CA GLU A 417 -2.15 15.83 15.80
C GLU A 417 -1.26 14.70 16.30
N LEU A 418 -1.34 13.50 15.70
CA LEU A 418 -0.50 12.37 16.08
C LEU A 418 0.96 12.69 15.78
N SER A 419 1.85 12.31 16.70
CA SER A 419 3.29 12.47 16.50
C SER A 419 4.06 11.30 17.13
N ARG A 420 5.39 11.30 16.93
CA ARG A 420 6.30 10.31 17.53
C ARG A 420 6.21 10.24 19.05
N GLU A 421 5.74 11.29 19.72
CA GLU A 421 5.52 11.31 21.17
C GLU A 421 4.36 10.40 21.63
N ASP A 422 3.43 10.12 20.72
CA ASP A 422 2.30 9.22 20.90
C ASP A 422 2.69 7.76 20.64
N LEU A 423 3.95 7.50 20.26
CA LEU A 423 4.49 6.17 20.01
C LEU A 423 5.50 5.75 21.07
N VAL A 424 5.53 4.44 21.32
CA VAL A 424 6.50 3.80 22.21
C VAL A 424 6.83 2.40 21.71
N THR A 425 8.03 1.91 21.99
CA THR A 425 8.44 0.54 21.68
C THR A 425 9.29 -0.04 22.81
N VAL A 426 9.25 -1.36 22.98
CA VAL A 426 10.11 -2.11 23.91
C VAL A 426 11.43 -2.56 23.26
N ASP A 427 11.64 -2.22 21.99
CA ASP A 427 12.86 -2.48 21.23
C ASP A 427 13.71 -1.20 21.22
N LYS A 428 14.94 -1.31 21.71
CA LYS A 428 15.83 -0.14 21.87
C LYS A 428 16.34 0.36 20.52
N ASP A 429 16.70 -0.55 19.62
CA ASP A 429 17.28 -0.20 18.32
C ASP A 429 16.21 0.41 17.43
N LEU A 430 14.98 -0.13 17.49
CA LEU A 430 13.83 0.45 16.82
C LEU A 430 13.47 1.83 17.36
N ALA A 431 13.54 2.03 18.69
CA ALA A 431 13.29 3.33 19.32
C ALA A 431 14.27 4.40 18.80
N GLU A 432 15.56 4.06 18.76
CA GLU A 432 16.63 4.94 18.28
C GLU A 432 16.44 5.27 16.79
N PHE A 433 16.24 4.24 15.96
CA PHE A 433 16.04 4.40 14.52
C PHE A 433 14.82 5.27 14.20
N ALA A 434 13.65 4.94 14.75
CA ALA A 434 12.39 5.65 14.49
C ALA A 434 12.28 6.98 15.24
N ARG A 435 13.25 7.33 16.09
CA ARG A 435 13.23 8.47 17.03
C ARG A 435 11.92 8.50 17.84
N ILE A 436 11.49 7.34 18.32
CA ILE A 436 10.33 7.17 19.23
C ILE A 436 10.81 6.75 20.61
N ARG A 437 9.90 6.70 21.59
CA ARG A 437 10.30 6.43 22.98
C ARG A 437 10.58 4.94 23.22
N TYR A 438 11.73 4.64 23.81
CA TYR A 438 12.03 3.33 24.39
C TYR A 438 11.34 3.11 25.76
N ALA A 439 10.43 2.15 25.87
CA ALA A 439 9.64 1.88 27.08
C ALA A 439 10.47 1.52 28.32
N GLY A 440 11.66 0.93 28.14
CA GLY A 440 12.49 0.46 29.26
C GLY A 440 13.10 1.57 30.13
N SER A 441 13.02 2.84 29.69
CA SER A 441 13.46 3.99 30.48
C SER A 441 12.24 4.79 30.98
N PRO A 442 12.22 5.28 32.23
CA PRO A 442 11.11 6.11 32.72
C PRO A 442 11.06 7.49 32.03
N ARG A 443 9.88 8.13 32.00
CA ARG A 443 9.76 9.55 31.61
C ARG A 443 10.22 10.42 32.77
N ARG A 444 11.16 11.33 32.55
CA ARG A 444 11.64 12.28 33.58
C ARG A 444 10.87 13.61 33.47
N PRO A 445 10.58 14.32 34.58
CA PRO A 445 9.77 15.55 34.57
C PRO A 445 10.30 16.65 33.63
N GLU A 446 11.62 16.78 33.49
CA GLU A 446 12.26 17.77 32.62
C GLU A 446 11.94 17.57 31.13
N GLN A 447 11.64 16.33 30.71
CA GLN A 447 11.26 16.00 29.33
C GLN A 447 9.79 16.35 29.03
N GLN A 448 8.97 16.58 30.06
CA GLN A 448 7.54 16.87 29.95
C GLN A 448 7.28 18.36 29.66
N ALA A 449 8.17 19.24 30.13
CA ALA A 449 8.09 20.68 29.90
C ALA A 449 8.38 21.07 28.44
N ALA A 450 9.28 20.35 27.75
CA ALA A 450 9.60 20.58 26.35
C ALA A 450 8.45 20.19 25.40
N ALA A 451 7.77 19.06 25.67
CA ALA A 451 6.64 18.58 24.87
C ALA A 451 5.38 19.47 24.98
N CYS A 452 5.22 20.19 26.10
CA CYS A 452 4.09 21.11 26.30
C CYS A 452 4.26 22.47 25.59
N GLN A 453 5.46 22.81 25.08
CA GLN A 453 5.78 24.11 24.48
C GLN A 453 5.74 24.15 22.93
N SER A 454 5.11 23.16 22.29
CA SER A 454 4.81 23.22 20.85
C SER A 454 3.95 24.44 20.49
N PRO A 455 4.15 25.11 19.33
CA PRO A 455 3.54 26.41 19.02
C PRO A 455 2.00 26.42 19.01
N ALA A 456 1.36 25.25 18.92
CA ALA A 456 -0.09 25.12 18.89
C ALA A 456 -0.78 25.30 20.27
N ARG A 457 -0.04 25.39 21.38
CA ARG A 457 -0.59 25.42 22.75
C ARG A 457 -0.50 26.78 23.47
N GLN A 458 -0.41 27.90 22.75
CA GLN A 458 -0.37 29.21 23.42
C GLN A 458 -1.73 29.68 23.97
N ASN A 459 -2.84 28.97 23.73
CA ASN A 459 -4.12 29.26 24.36
C ASN A 459 -4.68 28.01 25.04
N GLN A 460 -4.37 27.84 26.33
CA GLN A 460 -5.30 27.50 27.42
C GLN A 460 -4.63 26.72 28.56
N GLU A 461 -4.88 27.24 29.77
CA GLU A 461 -4.78 26.66 31.11
C GLU A 461 -3.39 26.39 31.71
N GLN A 462 -3.12 27.13 32.79
CA GLN A 462 -1.99 26.93 33.70
C GLN A 462 -2.06 25.55 34.36
N PRO A 463 -0.93 24.82 34.51
CA PRO A 463 -0.92 23.58 35.26
C PRO A 463 -1.18 23.86 36.75
N LEU A 464 -2.12 23.12 37.34
CA LEU A 464 -2.35 23.06 38.78
C LEU A 464 -1.08 22.59 39.51
N PRO A 465 -0.72 23.19 40.66
CA PRO A 465 0.43 22.74 41.44
C PRO A 465 0.14 21.36 42.04
N LEU A 466 1.04 20.42 41.78
CA LEU A 466 1.09 19.12 42.46
C LEU A 466 1.49 19.36 43.94
N GLN A 467 0.63 18.93 44.86
CA GLN A 467 0.97 18.74 46.29
C GLN A 467 1.47 17.32 46.53
#